data_AF-X8C868-F1
#
_entry.id   AF-X8C868-F1
#
_cell.length_a   1.000
_cell.length_b   1.000
_cell.length_c   1.000
_cell.angle_alpha   90.00
_cell.angle_beta   90.00
_cell.angle_gamma   90.00
#
_symmetry.space_group_name_H-M   'P 1'
#
loop_
_entity.id
_entity.type
_entity.pdbx_description
1 polymer ?
#
loop_
_entity_poly.entity_id
_entity_poly.type
_entity_poly.pdbx_seq_one_letter_code
_entity_poly.pdbx_strand_id
1 'polypeptide(L)'
;MGKAVYWRFSRLQTVIFNSTISPEEAVNSRWQNRLLGVNQGVVHQINNINYQGRGFFGAINGNGYVASVWDHQELVDALKLRRHDSRPGTSALLVGFYDPDEPEKGMGDIKELESFAKRLGAAIEEDFWPLLTRKRLRVRTEVLDGDELVLQHAVDPADQYAELVRALNRFDAGDVDDTLEEVGSVVVRDVPIAISARIDAHDPHPAFEHTAKLVVTLSDDEHDSLENKVCLLRRPEMVVQTVDREFEGRTYHAFLLAGAAIRPDNPSIEDERADDFLRFAEPPAHDRWIPRRGRNQTSQANLTAHYRAPWVPNLQNIESSILDRLFELFGAPPVSEDQPPEAIFRNLSFLRGEVGTGARGASAARKPDVRIQHAHVANGAWHLIFEIRAKNRPEGWEVVPKLAFVGLDGGHVDVDWASFEAEDDAETGSGGEVILRGKPRGRLLKTTVRAVSVSKLPIPASESAVDVRLARASVAPPPLKKPEAE
;
A
#
# COMPACT_ATOMS: atom_id res chain seq x y z
N MET A 1 -0.18 -11.19 -11.42
CA MET A 1 -0.38 -10.06 -12.36
C MET A 1 0.63 -10.03 -13.51
N GLY A 2 1.91 -10.38 -13.33
CA GLY A 2 2.97 -10.13 -14.33
C GLY A 2 2.70 -10.57 -15.77
N LYS A 3 2.06 -11.73 -16.01
CA LYS A 3 1.76 -12.17 -17.38
C LYS A 3 0.75 -11.25 -18.08
N ALA A 4 -0.34 -10.86 -17.40
CA ALA A 4 -1.40 -10.01 -17.97
C ALA A 4 -0.89 -8.62 -18.39
N VAL A 5 0.14 -8.13 -17.72
CA VAL A 5 0.78 -6.85 -18.04
C VAL A 5 1.35 -6.87 -19.46
N TYR A 6 2.08 -7.91 -19.87
CA TYR A 6 2.70 -7.94 -21.20
C TYR A 6 1.69 -7.79 -22.35
N TRP A 7 0.50 -8.39 -22.24
CA TRP A 7 -0.53 -8.26 -23.26
C TRP A 7 -1.19 -6.88 -23.27
N ARG A 8 -1.31 -6.21 -22.11
CA ARG A 8 -1.84 -4.84 -22.03
C ARG A 8 -0.97 -3.85 -22.81
N PHE A 9 0.34 -4.06 -22.81
CA PHE A 9 1.30 -3.20 -23.51
C PHE A 9 1.58 -3.63 -24.96
N SER A 10 0.83 -4.59 -25.51
CA SER A 10 0.92 -5.00 -26.93
C SER A 10 -0.37 -4.66 -27.66
N ARG A 11 -0.30 -3.80 -28.69
CA ARG A 11 -1.48 -3.44 -29.50
C ARG A 11 -2.13 -4.63 -30.18
N LEU A 12 -1.32 -5.60 -30.58
CA LEU A 12 -1.77 -6.83 -31.22
C LEU A 12 -2.10 -7.91 -30.20
N GLN A 13 -2.07 -7.61 -28.90
CA GLN A 13 -2.25 -8.57 -27.80
C GLN A 13 -1.41 -9.83 -28.01
N THR A 14 -0.19 -9.66 -28.52
CA THR A 14 0.71 -10.76 -28.92
C THR A 14 2.04 -10.59 -28.21
N VAL A 15 2.45 -11.65 -27.51
CA VAL A 15 3.73 -11.70 -26.82
C VAL A 15 4.46 -12.95 -27.26
N ILE A 16 5.73 -12.80 -27.67
CA ILE A 16 6.59 -13.91 -28.07
C ILE A 16 7.70 -14.07 -27.03
N PHE A 17 7.85 -15.29 -26.51
CA PHE A 17 8.89 -15.63 -25.55
C PHE A 17 9.96 -16.47 -26.23
N ASN A 18 11.22 -16.20 -25.88
CA ASN A 18 12.35 -17.07 -26.19
C ASN A 18 13.10 -17.40 -24.89
N SER A 19 13.11 -18.66 -24.49
CA SER A 19 13.76 -19.10 -23.26
C SER A 19 14.97 -19.99 -23.53
N THR A 20 16.03 -19.77 -22.75
CA THR A 20 17.10 -20.74 -22.51
C THR A 20 16.89 -21.30 -21.12
N ILE A 21 16.86 -22.62 -20.97
CA ILE A 21 16.68 -23.30 -19.67
C ILE A 21 18.00 -23.92 -19.22
N SER A 22 18.07 -24.34 -17.96
CA SER A 22 19.26 -25.06 -17.48
C SER A 22 19.43 -26.35 -18.29
N PRO A 23 20.67 -26.74 -18.67
CA PRO A 23 20.93 -28.03 -19.29
C PRO A 23 20.41 -29.23 -18.47
N GLU A 24 20.36 -29.08 -17.14
CA GLU A 24 19.81 -30.10 -16.22
C GLU A 24 18.30 -30.28 -16.35
N GLU A 25 17.61 -29.25 -16.85
CA GLU A 25 16.17 -29.22 -17.07
C GLU A 25 15.82 -29.45 -18.56
N ALA A 26 16.80 -29.87 -19.36
CA ALA A 26 16.63 -30.03 -20.81
C ALA A 26 15.43 -30.93 -21.15
N VAL A 27 14.60 -30.48 -22.09
CA VAL A 27 13.44 -31.23 -22.57
C VAL A 27 13.83 -31.90 -23.88
N ASN A 28 13.83 -33.23 -23.91
CA ASN A 28 14.26 -34.01 -25.08
C ASN A 28 15.66 -33.61 -25.58
N SER A 29 16.60 -33.39 -24.67
CA SER A 29 17.96 -32.90 -24.95
C SER A 29 17.99 -31.51 -25.61
N ARG A 30 16.95 -30.69 -25.43
CA ARG A 30 16.90 -29.30 -25.88
C ARG A 30 16.82 -28.37 -24.69
N TRP A 31 17.66 -27.34 -24.68
CA TRP A 31 17.73 -26.35 -23.61
C TRP A 31 17.87 -24.91 -24.10
N GLN A 32 18.00 -24.70 -25.41
CA GLN A 32 18.18 -23.38 -26.01
C GLN A 32 17.03 -23.00 -26.93
N ASN A 33 16.87 -21.69 -27.13
CA ASN A 33 15.98 -21.12 -28.14
C ASN A 33 14.55 -21.69 -28.11
N ARG A 34 13.99 -21.87 -26.91
CA ARG A 34 12.60 -22.31 -26.73
C ARG A 34 11.66 -21.15 -27.04
N LEU A 35 11.14 -21.13 -28.26
CA LEU A 35 10.29 -20.07 -28.74
C LEU A 35 8.81 -20.45 -28.69
N LEU A 36 7.97 -19.57 -28.14
CA LEU A 36 6.51 -19.69 -28.17
C LEU A 36 5.87 -18.30 -28.13
N GLY A 37 4.96 -18.04 -29.06
CA GLY A 37 4.11 -16.85 -29.03
C GLY A 37 2.68 -17.15 -28.63
N VAL A 38 2.07 -16.22 -27.90
CA VAL A 38 0.68 -16.30 -27.47
C VAL A 38 -0.01 -14.99 -27.79
N ASN A 39 -1.10 -15.10 -28.55
CA ASN A 39 -2.04 -14.03 -28.82
C ASN A 39 -3.29 -14.19 -27.94
N GLN A 40 -3.69 -13.14 -27.21
CA GLN A 40 -4.87 -13.18 -26.32
C GLN A 40 -6.16 -12.58 -26.93
N GLY A 41 -6.08 -11.95 -28.10
CA GLY A 41 -7.21 -11.44 -28.87
C GLY A 41 -6.70 -10.74 -30.14
N VAL A 42 -7.45 -10.64 -31.22
CA VAL A 42 -8.80 -10.06 -31.38
C VAL A 42 -9.64 -10.98 -32.29
N VAL A 43 -10.98 -10.93 -32.24
CA VAL A 43 -11.79 -11.51 -33.32
C VAL A 43 -11.45 -10.77 -34.61
N HIS A 44 -10.93 -11.48 -35.59
CA HIS A 44 -10.49 -10.88 -36.85
C HIS A 44 -10.74 -11.82 -38.02
N GLN A 45 -10.74 -11.28 -39.23
CA GLN A 45 -10.95 -12.04 -40.45
C GLN A 45 -9.76 -11.85 -41.38
N ILE A 46 -9.16 -12.95 -41.85
CA ILE A 46 -8.10 -12.95 -42.84
C ILE A 46 -8.52 -13.90 -43.96
N ASN A 47 -8.48 -13.44 -45.21
CA ASN A 47 -8.84 -14.26 -46.39
C ASN A 47 -10.19 -14.97 -46.24
N ASN A 48 -11.21 -14.26 -45.74
CA ASN A 48 -12.55 -14.76 -45.40
C ASN A 48 -12.63 -15.83 -44.28
N ILE A 49 -11.52 -16.14 -43.61
CA ILE A 49 -11.49 -17.05 -42.45
C ILE A 49 -11.61 -16.20 -41.19
N ASN A 50 -12.61 -16.51 -40.36
CA ASN A 50 -12.82 -15.87 -39.06
C ASN A 50 -11.97 -16.56 -38.00
N TYR A 51 -11.21 -15.78 -37.25
CA TYR A 51 -10.40 -16.23 -36.12
C TYR A 51 -11.02 -15.71 -34.83
N GLN A 52 -11.17 -16.59 -33.84
CA GLN A 52 -11.68 -16.27 -32.52
C GLN A 52 -10.89 -17.02 -31.45
N GLY A 53 -10.61 -16.34 -30.34
CA GLY A 53 -9.95 -16.94 -29.18
C GLY A 53 -8.42 -16.76 -29.23
N ARG A 54 -7.73 -17.58 -28.44
CA ARG A 54 -6.28 -17.50 -28.27
C ARG A 54 -5.56 -18.10 -29.48
N GLY A 55 -4.61 -17.34 -30.02
CA GLY A 55 -3.68 -17.81 -31.05
C GLY A 55 -2.36 -18.28 -30.44
N PHE A 56 -1.73 -19.27 -31.06
CA PHE A 56 -0.40 -19.74 -30.68
C PHE A 56 0.54 -19.69 -31.89
N PHE A 57 1.73 -19.14 -31.67
CA PHE A 57 2.82 -19.14 -32.64
C PHE A 57 3.88 -20.14 -32.19
N GLY A 58 4.11 -21.17 -33.00
CA GLY A 58 5.04 -22.25 -32.68
C GLY A 58 5.04 -23.37 -33.73
N ALA A 59 5.59 -24.53 -33.38
CA ALA A 59 5.60 -25.71 -34.22
C ALA A 59 4.27 -26.46 -34.10
N ILE A 60 3.64 -26.80 -35.23
CA ILE A 60 2.45 -27.65 -35.23
C ILE A 60 2.90 -29.10 -35.00
N ASN A 61 2.39 -29.72 -33.95
CA ASN A 61 2.58 -31.14 -33.68
C ASN A 61 1.56 -31.98 -34.46
N GLY A 62 1.83 -33.28 -34.62
CA GLY A 62 0.97 -34.21 -35.38
C GLY A 62 -0.48 -34.37 -34.87
N ASN A 63 -0.78 -33.86 -33.68
CA ASN A 63 -2.12 -33.82 -33.09
C ASN A 63 -2.82 -32.44 -33.26
N GLY A 64 -2.25 -31.53 -34.05
CA GLY A 64 -2.80 -30.19 -34.30
C GLY A 64 -2.55 -29.17 -33.19
N TYR A 65 -1.90 -29.56 -32.08
CA TYR A 65 -1.50 -28.63 -31.04
C TYR A 65 -0.23 -27.88 -31.43
N VAL A 66 -0.14 -26.62 -31.02
CA VAL A 66 1.06 -25.81 -31.21
C VAL A 66 2.00 -26.00 -30.02
N ALA A 67 3.22 -26.42 -30.29
CA ALA A 67 4.30 -26.57 -29.33
C ALA A 67 5.38 -25.51 -29.54
N SER A 68 6.29 -25.39 -28.56
CA SER A 68 7.46 -24.51 -28.70
C SER A 68 8.33 -24.96 -29.87
N VAL A 69 8.80 -23.98 -30.64
CA VAL A 69 9.94 -24.19 -31.55
C VAL A 69 11.20 -24.23 -30.70
N TRP A 70 12.15 -25.09 -31.05
CA TRP A 70 13.41 -25.22 -30.33
C TRP A 70 14.57 -25.12 -31.31
N ASP A 71 15.72 -24.64 -30.83
CA ASP A 71 17.00 -24.63 -31.55
C ASP A 71 16.94 -24.00 -32.96
N HIS A 72 15.98 -23.10 -33.19
CA HIS A 72 15.76 -22.46 -34.49
C HIS A 72 16.37 -21.07 -34.53
N GLN A 73 17.68 -21.01 -34.75
CA GLN A 73 18.47 -19.79 -34.67
C GLN A 73 17.98 -18.68 -35.62
N GLU A 74 17.72 -19.02 -36.89
CA GLU A 74 17.26 -18.05 -37.90
C GLU A 74 15.95 -17.35 -37.50
N LEU A 75 14.99 -18.09 -36.94
CA LEU A 75 13.71 -17.54 -36.50
C LEU A 75 13.87 -16.64 -35.28
N VAL A 76 14.73 -17.03 -34.33
CA VAL A 76 15.05 -16.23 -33.15
C VAL A 76 15.73 -14.92 -33.53
N ASP A 77 16.65 -14.94 -34.50
CA ASP A 77 17.32 -13.75 -35.00
C ASP A 77 16.40 -12.85 -35.81
N ALA A 78 15.52 -13.42 -36.65
CA ALA A 78 14.50 -12.67 -37.38
C ALA A 78 13.53 -11.93 -36.46
N LEU A 79 13.22 -12.52 -35.29
CA LEU A 79 12.36 -11.92 -34.27
C LEU A 79 13.12 -11.06 -33.25
N LYS A 80 14.45 -10.89 -33.42
CA LYS A 80 15.32 -10.12 -32.50
C LYS A 80 15.21 -10.58 -31.04
N LEU A 81 14.99 -11.88 -30.83
CA LEU A 81 14.77 -12.49 -29.51
C LEU A 81 16.00 -13.23 -28.97
N ARG A 82 17.12 -13.18 -29.69
CA ARG A 82 18.36 -13.85 -29.29
C ARG A 82 18.88 -13.27 -27.98
N ARG A 83 19.23 -14.15 -27.04
CA ARG A 83 19.94 -13.77 -25.81
C ARG A 83 21.42 -13.58 -26.13
N HIS A 84 22.07 -12.62 -25.46
CA HIS A 84 23.50 -12.37 -25.63
C HIS A 84 24.40 -13.53 -25.19
N ASP A 85 23.92 -14.36 -24.26
CA ASP A 85 24.65 -15.50 -23.72
C ASP A 85 23.75 -16.72 -23.55
N SER A 86 24.36 -17.85 -23.20
CA SER A 86 23.70 -19.14 -22.98
C SER A 86 23.21 -19.36 -21.56
N ARG A 87 23.21 -18.33 -20.68
CA ARG A 87 22.71 -18.50 -19.32
C ARG A 87 21.20 -18.67 -19.35
N PRO A 88 20.63 -19.51 -18.44
CA PRO A 88 19.19 -19.64 -18.31
C PRO A 88 18.50 -18.28 -18.16
N GLY A 89 17.37 -18.12 -18.83
CA GLY A 89 16.59 -16.89 -18.82
C GLY A 89 15.68 -16.77 -20.03
N THR A 90 14.89 -15.69 -20.07
CA THR A 90 13.86 -15.50 -21.10
C THR A 90 13.94 -14.09 -21.67
N SER A 91 13.83 -13.99 -22.99
CA SER A 91 13.53 -12.74 -23.71
C SER A 91 12.03 -12.71 -24.02
N ALA A 92 11.40 -11.55 -23.86
CA ALA A 92 9.99 -11.35 -24.19
C ALA A 92 9.87 -10.19 -25.19
N LEU A 93 9.18 -10.44 -26.31
CA LEU A 93 8.87 -9.45 -27.33
C LEU A 93 7.39 -9.09 -27.23
N LEU A 94 7.13 -7.81 -26.97
CA LEU A 94 5.79 -7.22 -27.00
C LEU A 94 5.58 -6.60 -28.38
N VAL A 95 4.79 -7.26 -29.22
CA VAL A 95 4.61 -6.83 -30.61
C VAL A 95 3.73 -5.59 -30.66
N GLY A 96 4.22 -4.52 -31.31
CA GLY A 96 3.54 -3.23 -31.33
C GLY A 96 3.39 -2.67 -29.92
N PHE A 97 4.52 -2.54 -29.22
CA PHE A 97 4.56 -1.97 -27.87
C PHE A 97 3.88 -0.60 -27.83
N TYR A 98 3.09 -0.35 -26.79
CA TYR A 98 2.53 0.97 -26.51
C TYR A 98 2.25 1.12 -25.03
N ASP A 99 2.23 2.36 -24.56
CA ASP A 99 1.72 2.69 -23.24
C ASP A 99 0.18 2.81 -23.30
N PRO A 100 -0.58 1.96 -22.60
CA PRO A 100 -2.04 2.04 -22.55
C PRO A 100 -2.55 3.32 -21.90
N ASP A 101 -1.76 3.95 -21.05
CA ASP A 101 -2.12 5.18 -20.35
C ASP A 101 -1.72 6.43 -21.17
N GLU A 102 -0.79 6.26 -22.12
CA GLU A 102 -0.36 7.29 -23.08
C GLU A 102 -0.37 6.76 -24.54
N PRO A 103 -1.53 6.34 -25.09
CA PRO A 103 -1.59 5.56 -26.33
C PRO A 103 -1.17 6.31 -27.60
N GLU A 104 -1.07 7.63 -27.54
CA GLU A 104 -0.63 8.46 -28.67
C GLU A 104 0.89 8.71 -28.68
N LYS A 105 1.60 8.45 -27.57
CA LYS A 105 3.05 8.70 -27.48
C LYS A 105 3.87 7.48 -27.93
N GLY A 106 5.05 7.74 -28.49
CA GLY A 106 6.02 6.70 -28.89
C GLY A 106 5.71 6.05 -30.24
N MET A 107 4.86 6.66 -31.06
CA MET A 107 4.38 6.11 -32.33
C MET A 107 4.88 6.82 -33.58
N GLY A 108 5.45 8.02 -33.45
CA GLY A 108 5.77 8.87 -34.59
C GLY A 108 7.25 8.98 -34.93
N ASP A 109 8.13 9.01 -33.92
CA ASP A 109 9.55 9.35 -34.07
C ASP A 109 10.40 8.49 -33.12
N ILE A 110 11.56 8.04 -33.61
CA ILE A 110 12.57 7.30 -32.84
C ILE A 110 13.02 8.10 -31.60
N LYS A 111 13.03 9.43 -31.68
CA LYS A 111 13.38 10.30 -30.54
C LYS A 111 12.42 10.18 -29.37
N GLU A 112 11.14 9.89 -29.62
CA GLU A 112 10.18 9.64 -28.54
C GLU A 112 10.48 8.31 -27.84
N LEU A 113 10.92 7.31 -28.60
CA LEU A 113 11.36 6.02 -28.05
C LEU A 113 12.65 6.16 -27.24
N GLU A 114 13.62 6.97 -27.69
CA GLU A 114 14.80 7.31 -26.90
C GLU A 114 14.43 7.98 -25.56
N SER A 115 13.51 8.94 -25.59
CA SER A 115 13.01 9.61 -24.38
C SER A 115 12.31 8.64 -23.43
N PHE A 116 11.51 7.72 -23.97
CA PHE A 116 10.91 6.65 -23.18
C PHE A 116 11.96 5.73 -22.55
N ALA A 117 12.96 5.29 -23.31
CA ALA A 117 14.03 4.43 -22.82
C ALA A 117 14.86 5.11 -21.72
N LYS A 118 15.12 6.42 -21.82
CA LYS A 118 15.77 7.22 -20.78
C LYS A 118 14.93 7.32 -19.51
N ARG A 119 13.63 7.62 -19.64
CA ARG A 119 12.70 7.65 -18.49
C ARG A 119 12.57 6.30 -17.80
N LEU A 120 12.54 5.22 -18.58
CA LEU A 120 12.55 3.86 -18.03
C LEU A 120 13.85 3.58 -17.27
N GLY A 121 15.00 4.00 -17.81
CA GLY A 121 16.29 3.92 -17.12
C GLY A 121 16.26 4.66 -15.78
N ALA A 122 15.86 5.92 -15.78
CA ALA A 122 15.77 6.75 -14.57
C ALA A 122 14.81 6.18 -13.52
N ALA A 123 13.64 5.68 -13.93
CA ALA A 123 12.71 5.03 -13.00
C ALA A 123 13.29 3.73 -12.40
N ILE A 124 14.05 2.97 -13.19
CA ILE A 124 14.74 1.78 -12.68
C ILE A 124 15.88 2.16 -11.71
N GLU A 125 16.60 3.25 -11.98
CA GLU A 125 17.59 3.81 -11.04
C GLU A 125 16.91 4.17 -9.72
N GLU A 126 15.84 4.97 -9.74
CA GLU A 126 15.12 5.42 -8.55
C GLU A 126 14.53 4.25 -7.73
N ASP A 127 13.85 3.31 -8.38
CA ASP A 127 13.11 2.24 -7.68
C ASP A 127 13.99 1.05 -7.28
N PHE A 128 15.10 0.81 -7.99
CA PHE A 128 15.94 -0.38 -7.81
C PHE A 128 17.41 -0.06 -7.53
N TRP A 129 17.75 1.19 -7.17
CA TRP A 129 19.12 1.56 -6.79
C TRP A 129 19.78 0.59 -5.78
N PRO A 130 19.09 -0.01 -4.77
CA PRO A 130 19.77 -0.91 -3.83
C PRO A 130 20.23 -2.20 -4.51
N LEU A 131 19.39 -2.80 -5.36
CA LEU A 131 19.71 -4.01 -6.13
C LEU A 131 20.83 -3.77 -7.14
N LEU A 132 20.79 -2.61 -7.80
CA LEU A 132 21.81 -2.19 -8.76
C LEU A 132 23.16 -1.98 -8.06
N THR A 133 23.16 -1.29 -6.91
CA THR A 133 24.33 -1.06 -6.05
C THR A 133 24.98 -2.37 -5.60
N ARG A 134 24.18 -3.31 -5.09
CA ARG A 134 24.65 -4.64 -4.66
C ARG A 134 24.96 -5.58 -5.84
N LYS A 135 24.81 -5.11 -7.09
CA LYS A 135 25.05 -5.87 -8.34
C LYS A 135 24.23 -7.15 -8.46
N ARG A 136 23.11 -7.23 -7.73
CA ARG A 136 22.11 -8.32 -7.80
C ARG A 136 21.17 -8.13 -8.98
N LEU A 137 21.06 -6.91 -9.48
CA LEU A 137 20.40 -6.54 -10.73
C LEU A 137 21.39 -5.82 -11.63
N ARG A 138 21.32 -6.07 -12.95
CA ARG A 138 21.98 -5.28 -13.97
C ARG A 138 20.98 -4.99 -15.07
N VAL A 139 20.82 -3.72 -15.41
CA VAL A 139 19.88 -3.28 -16.45
C VAL A 139 20.64 -2.46 -17.49
N ARG A 140 20.24 -2.65 -18.73
CA ARG A 140 20.69 -1.85 -19.87
C ARG A 140 19.46 -1.56 -20.72
N THR A 141 19.30 -0.32 -21.15
CA THR A 141 18.27 0.08 -22.10
C THR A 141 18.93 0.34 -23.45
N GLU A 142 18.29 -0.13 -24.51
CA GLU A 142 18.78 -0.01 -25.88
C GLU A 142 17.62 0.41 -26.79
N VAL A 143 17.89 1.31 -27.73
CA VAL A 143 16.96 1.68 -28.79
C VAL A 143 17.63 1.41 -30.13
N LEU A 144 16.93 0.67 -30.99
CA LEU A 144 17.36 0.37 -32.33
C LEU A 144 16.40 0.99 -33.34
N ASP A 145 16.94 1.68 -34.34
CA ASP A 145 16.22 2.07 -35.55
C ASP A 145 16.58 1.08 -36.68
N GLY A 146 15.66 0.16 -36.96
CA GLY A 146 15.96 -1.02 -37.76
C GLY A 146 17.07 -1.88 -37.12
N ASP A 147 18.26 -1.84 -37.71
CA ASP A 147 19.46 -2.55 -37.21
C ASP A 147 20.52 -1.60 -36.60
N GLU A 148 20.29 -0.29 -36.64
CA GLU A 148 21.21 0.71 -36.09
C GLU A 148 20.93 0.96 -34.61
N LEU A 149 21.94 0.84 -33.76
CA LEU A 149 21.85 1.17 -32.34
C LEU A 149 21.97 2.67 -32.15
N VAL A 150 20.87 3.34 -31.80
CA VAL A 150 20.81 4.80 -31.65
C VAL A 150 20.93 5.26 -30.20
N LEU A 151 20.57 4.40 -29.25
CA LEU A 151 20.75 4.63 -27.82
C LEU A 151 21.19 3.35 -27.12
N GLN A 152 22.18 3.47 -26.25
CA GLN A 152 22.53 2.45 -25.28
C GLN A 152 22.87 3.13 -23.95
N HIS A 153 22.18 2.75 -22.89
CA HIS A 153 22.45 3.24 -21.53
C HIS A 153 22.59 2.06 -20.57
N ALA A 154 23.71 2.02 -19.86
CA ALA A 154 23.88 1.09 -18.74
C ALA A 154 23.37 1.80 -17.49
N VAL A 155 22.37 1.19 -16.84
CA VAL A 155 21.68 1.79 -15.71
C VAL A 155 22.57 1.67 -14.47
N ASP A 156 23.05 2.80 -13.95
CA ASP A 156 23.93 2.87 -12.78
C ASP A 156 23.41 3.94 -11.79
N PRO A 157 22.93 3.56 -10.60
CA PRO A 157 22.40 4.53 -9.65
C PRO A 157 23.47 5.49 -9.12
N ALA A 158 24.77 5.19 -9.28
CA ALA A 158 25.83 6.10 -8.86
C ALA A 158 25.86 7.41 -9.68
N ASP A 159 25.21 7.44 -10.84
CA ASP A 159 25.13 8.63 -11.69
C ASP A 159 24.19 9.71 -11.14
N GLN A 160 23.16 9.33 -10.36
CA GLN A 160 22.16 10.26 -9.82
C GLN A 160 21.99 10.19 -8.29
N TYR A 161 22.36 9.07 -7.67
CA TYR A 161 22.09 8.77 -6.26
C TYR A 161 23.37 8.35 -5.54
N ALA A 162 24.49 9.03 -5.80
CA ALA A 162 25.81 8.66 -5.29
C ALA A 162 25.86 8.54 -3.76
N GLU A 163 25.14 9.42 -3.04
CA GLU A 163 24.99 9.49 -1.59
C GLU A 163 24.35 8.21 -1.05
N LEU A 164 23.25 7.78 -1.67
CA LEU A 164 22.52 6.56 -1.31
C LEU A 164 23.37 5.31 -1.59
N VAL A 165 24.02 5.26 -2.76
CA VAL A 165 24.93 4.18 -3.14
C VAL A 165 26.09 4.07 -2.15
N ARG A 166 26.71 5.20 -1.79
CA ARG A 166 27.79 5.29 -0.79
C ARG A 166 27.30 4.83 0.58
N ALA A 167 26.16 5.33 1.04
CA ALA A 167 25.59 4.99 2.34
C ALA A 167 25.25 3.50 2.46
N LEU A 168 24.69 2.89 1.41
CA LEU A 168 24.42 1.45 1.38
C LEU A 168 25.69 0.61 1.41
N ASN A 169 26.71 0.98 0.63
CA ASN A 169 28.00 0.28 0.65
C ASN A 169 28.68 0.38 2.03
N ARG A 170 28.63 1.55 2.67
CA ARG A 170 29.16 1.77 4.03
C ARG A 170 28.39 0.96 5.08
N PHE A 171 27.06 0.95 5.01
CA PHE A 171 26.22 0.09 5.85
C PHE A 171 26.58 -1.39 5.69
N ASP A 172 26.71 -1.89 4.46
CA ASP A 172 27.07 -3.29 4.18
C ASP A 172 28.48 -3.66 4.68
N ALA A 173 29.40 -2.70 4.66
CA ALA A 173 30.75 -2.86 5.21
C ALA A 173 30.80 -2.76 6.75
N GLY A 174 29.70 -2.34 7.40
CA GLY A 174 29.68 -2.04 8.83
C GLY A 174 30.50 -0.78 9.21
N ASP A 175 30.83 0.06 8.23
CA ASP A 175 31.55 1.32 8.41
C ASP A 175 30.54 2.46 8.53
N VAL A 176 30.03 2.67 9.74
CA VAL A 176 29.01 3.67 10.05
C VAL A 176 29.49 4.59 11.17
N ASP A 177 29.03 5.84 11.13
CA ASP A 177 29.40 6.88 12.07
C ASP A 177 28.38 6.97 13.22
N ASP A 178 28.84 7.48 14.37
CA ASP A 178 27.99 7.70 15.53
C ASP A 178 27.09 8.94 15.36
N THR A 179 27.63 9.99 14.73
CA THR A 179 27.00 11.31 14.55
C THR A 179 26.91 11.73 13.08
N LEU A 180 25.89 12.53 12.78
CA LEU A 180 25.61 13.05 11.43
C LEU A 180 26.08 14.52 11.34
N GLU A 181 27.39 14.70 11.15
CA GLU A 181 28.06 16.01 11.21
C GLU A 181 28.42 16.56 9.83
N GLU A 182 28.92 15.72 8.93
CA GLU A 182 29.47 16.15 7.64
C GLU A 182 28.82 15.38 6.47
N VAL A 183 28.92 15.94 5.26
CA VAL A 183 28.51 15.23 4.04
C VAL A 183 29.35 13.96 3.91
N GLY A 184 28.66 12.83 3.67
CA GLY A 184 29.29 11.52 3.63
C GLY A 184 29.29 10.77 4.98
N SER A 185 28.95 11.42 6.09
CA SER A 185 28.64 10.71 7.34
C SER A 185 27.41 9.81 7.16
N VAL A 186 27.48 8.58 7.66
CA VAL A 186 26.42 7.57 7.55
C VAL A 186 26.06 7.07 8.93
N VAL A 187 24.88 7.45 9.42
CA VAL A 187 24.39 7.01 10.74
C VAL A 187 23.30 5.95 10.60
N VAL A 188 23.26 5.01 11.55
CA VAL A 188 22.22 3.98 11.61
C VAL A 188 21.41 4.12 12.89
N ARG A 189 20.09 4.04 12.78
CA ARG A 189 19.17 4.03 13.92
C ARG A 189 18.23 2.84 13.85
N ASP A 190 17.96 2.26 15.01
CA ASP A 190 17.06 1.13 15.15
C ASP A 190 15.60 1.62 15.19
N VAL A 191 14.79 1.06 14.31
CA VAL A 191 13.36 1.34 14.19
C VAL A 191 12.59 0.06 14.51
N PRO A 192 11.88 0.01 15.66
CA PRO A 192 11.09 -1.16 16.02
C PRO A 192 9.83 -1.26 15.14
N ILE A 193 9.58 -2.45 14.59
CA ILE A 193 8.40 -2.79 13.81
C ILE A 193 7.68 -3.94 14.51
N ALA A 194 6.45 -3.70 14.95
CA ALA A 194 5.63 -4.74 15.58
C ALA A 194 5.10 -5.72 14.53
N ILE A 195 5.56 -6.97 14.57
CA ILE A 195 5.10 -8.04 13.68
C ILE A 195 3.96 -8.80 14.37
N SER A 196 2.80 -8.86 13.71
CA SER A 196 1.64 -9.56 14.24
C SER A 196 1.82 -11.08 14.21
N ALA A 197 1.07 -11.81 15.03
CA ALA A 197 1.12 -13.28 15.04
C ALA A 197 0.59 -13.87 13.73
N ARG A 198 1.33 -14.81 13.14
CA ARG A 198 0.93 -15.55 11.94
C ARG A 198 0.09 -16.77 12.33
N ILE A 199 -1.02 -16.98 11.62
CA ILE A 199 -2.01 -18.03 11.89
C ILE A 199 -1.99 -19.18 10.87
N ASP A 200 -1.10 -19.11 9.87
CA ASP A 200 -0.93 -20.18 8.88
C ASP A 200 -0.49 -21.48 9.54
N ALA A 201 -1.12 -22.59 9.17
CA ALA A 201 -0.82 -23.91 9.73
C ALA A 201 0.61 -24.40 9.44
N HIS A 202 1.22 -23.94 8.35
CA HIS A 202 2.51 -24.43 7.86
C HIS A 202 3.72 -23.73 8.50
N ASP A 203 3.57 -22.49 8.97
CA ASP A 203 4.62 -21.74 9.67
C ASP A 203 3.99 -20.70 10.63
N PRO A 204 3.37 -21.16 11.73
CA PRO A 204 2.81 -20.24 12.72
C PRO A 204 3.92 -19.60 13.56
N HIS A 205 3.74 -18.33 13.92
CA HIS A 205 4.62 -17.66 14.87
C HIS A 205 3.85 -16.66 15.75
N PRO A 206 4.28 -16.46 17.02
CA PRO A 206 3.71 -15.43 17.88
C PRO A 206 4.02 -14.02 17.34
N ALA A 207 3.35 -13.01 17.90
CA ALA A 207 3.73 -11.63 17.64
C ALA A 207 5.09 -11.35 18.27
N PHE A 208 5.91 -10.54 17.60
CA PHE A 208 7.25 -10.17 18.05
C PHE A 208 7.61 -8.78 17.51
N GLU A 209 8.72 -8.21 18.00
CA GLU A 209 9.24 -6.94 17.51
C GLU A 209 10.45 -7.20 16.60
N HIS A 210 10.39 -6.69 15.37
CA HIS A 210 11.49 -6.73 14.42
C HIS A 210 12.23 -5.40 14.44
N THR A 211 13.57 -5.44 14.47
CA THR A 211 14.40 -4.23 14.47
C THR A 211 14.87 -3.89 13.06
N ALA A 212 14.18 -2.96 12.41
CA ALA A 212 14.60 -2.40 11.13
C ALA A 212 15.74 -1.38 11.30
N LYS A 213 16.52 -1.17 10.25
CA LYS A 213 17.67 -0.26 10.24
C LYS A 213 17.37 0.96 9.38
N LEU A 214 17.27 2.11 10.01
CA LEU A 214 17.19 3.41 9.32
C LEU A 214 18.60 3.93 9.11
N VAL A 215 19.02 4.01 7.85
CA VAL A 215 20.31 4.58 7.45
C VAL A 215 20.08 5.99 6.93
N VAL A 216 20.88 6.94 7.40
CA VAL A 216 20.75 8.36 7.07
C VAL A 216 22.12 8.94 6.71
N THR A 217 22.18 9.69 5.62
CA THR A 217 23.35 10.50 5.20
C THR A 217 22.88 11.90 4.85
N LEU A 218 23.74 12.91 5.01
CA LEU A 218 23.48 14.24 4.48
C LEU A 218 23.59 14.22 2.95
N SER A 219 22.75 15.03 2.30
CA SER A 219 22.85 15.33 0.87
C SER A 219 23.96 16.36 0.64
N ASP A 220 24.49 16.41 -0.58
CA ASP A 220 25.41 17.46 -1.01
C ASP A 220 24.64 18.59 -1.74
N ASP A 221 25.32 19.36 -2.59
CA ASP A 221 24.70 20.45 -3.35
C ASP A 221 23.98 19.95 -4.62
N GLU A 222 24.17 18.68 -5.03
CA GLU A 222 23.54 18.08 -6.20
C GLU A 222 22.16 17.52 -5.83
N HIS A 223 21.11 18.20 -6.31
CA HIS A 223 19.74 17.86 -5.96
C HIS A 223 19.22 16.67 -6.79
N ASP A 224 18.54 15.73 -6.13
CA ASP A 224 17.87 14.60 -6.77
C ASP A 224 16.43 14.36 -6.25
N SER A 225 15.73 13.38 -6.84
CA SER A 225 14.31 13.10 -6.53
C SER A 225 14.07 12.45 -5.16
N LEU A 226 15.11 11.91 -4.52
CA LEU A 226 15.05 11.15 -3.27
C LEU A 226 15.54 11.94 -2.04
N GLU A 227 15.90 13.21 -2.21
CA GLU A 227 16.20 14.11 -1.09
C GLU A 227 15.00 14.26 -0.15
N ASN A 228 15.27 14.30 1.17
CA ASN A 228 14.28 14.44 2.24
C ASN A 228 13.21 13.33 2.25
N LYS A 229 13.53 12.17 1.66
CA LYS A 229 12.67 10.99 1.62
C LYS A 229 13.38 9.81 2.27
N VAL A 230 12.61 9.03 3.02
CA VAL A 230 13.04 7.73 3.54
C VAL A 230 12.50 6.63 2.63
N CYS A 231 13.39 5.99 1.87
CA CYS A 231 13.04 4.85 1.02
C CYS A 231 12.80 3.59 1.87
N LEU A 232 11.61 3.00 1.80
CA LEU A 232 11.28 1.79 2.55
C LEU A 232 11.60 0.53 1.73
N LEU A 233 12.50 -0.30 2.27
CA LEU A 233 13.09 -1.45 1.57
C LEU A 233 12.83 -2.76 2.34
N ARG A 234 12.28 -3.76 1.66
CA ARG A 234 12.30 -5.18 2.08
C ARG A 234 12.88 -6.01 0.96
N ARG A 235 13.16 -7.30 1.16
CA ARG A 235 13.62 -8.17 0.07
C ARG A 235 12.50 -8.25 -0.98
N PRO A 236 12.74 -8.06 -2.29
CA PRO A 236 14.02 -8.15 -2.99
C PRO A 236 14.77 -6.82 -3.17
N GLU A 237 14.64 -5.85 -2.28
CA GLU A 237 15.44 -4.61 -2.24
C GLU A 237 15.03 -3.58 -3.32
N MET A 238 13.73 -3.54 -3.62
CA MET A 238 13.06 -2.46 -4.36
C MET A 238 12.52 -1.42 -3.39
N VAL A 239 12.52 -0.14 -3.78
CA VAL A 239 11.82 0.94 -3.07
C VAL A 239 10.32 0.69 -3.16
N VAL A 240 9.70 0.33 -2.03
CA VAL A 240 8.25 0.04 -2.00
C VAL A 240 7.43 1.31 -1.79
N GLN A 241 7.94 2.22 -0.96
CA GLN A 241 7.26 3.44 -0.57
C GLN A 241 8.29 4.44 -0.04
N THR A 242 8.05 5.74 -0.21
CA THR A 242 8.79 6.79 0.49
C THR A 242 7.99 7.37 1.65
N VAL A 243 8.69 7.77 2.71
CA VAL A 243 8.18 8.66 3.76
C VAL A 243 8.88 10.00 3.63
N ASP A 244 8.11 11.04 3.33
CA ASP A 244 8.64 12.35 2.99
C ASP A 244 8.68 13.24 4.23
N ARG A 245 9.85 13.84 4.53
CA ARG A 245 10.01 14.74 5.66
C ARG A 245 11.17 15.72 5.46
N GLU A 246 10.86 17.00 5.42
CA GLU A 246 11.87 18.07 5.35
C GLU A 246 12.30 18.56 6.74
N PHE A 247 13.56 18.99 6.86
CA PHE A 247 14.13 19.64 8.04
C PHE A 247 14.79 20.96 7.65
N GLU A 248 14.58 22.02 8.43
CA GLU A 248 15.15 23.33 8.11
C GLU A 248 16.68 23.30 8.16
N GLY A 249 17.31 23.80 7.09
CA GLY A 249 18.77 23.97 7.00
C GLY A 249 19.56 22.69 6.79
N ARG A 250 18.91 21.54 6.55
CA ARG A 250 19.58 20.26 6.26
C ARG A 250 18.79 19.45 5.23
N THR A 251 19.47 19.03 4.17
CA THR A 251 18.98 18.04 3.21
C THR A 251 19.66 16.70 3.49
N TYR A 252 18.94 15.60 3.27
CA TYR A 252 19.41 14.26 3.60
C TYR A 252 18.83 13.22 2.66
N HIS A 253 19.52 12.09 2.58
CA HIS A 253 18.98 10.85 2.02
C HIS A 253 18.85 9.83 3.13
N ALA A 254 17.78 9.04 3.05
CA ALA A 254 17.56 7.98 4.01
C ALA A 254 16.88 6.77 3.39
N PHE A 255 17.15 5.61 3.98
CA PHE A 255 16.45 4.38 3.65
C PHE A 255 16.29 3.49 4.87
N LEU A 256 15.16 2.81 4.95
CA LEU A 256 14.84 1.85 5.99
C LEU A 256 14.97 0.43 5.41
N LEU A 257 15.93 -0.34 5.91
CA LEU A 257 16.04 -1.77 5.63
C LEU A 257 15.22 -2.55 6.65
N ALA A 258 14.24 -3.31 6.18
CA ALA A 258 13.38 -4.15 6.99
C ALA A 258 13.35 -5.60 6.48
N GLY A 259 13.05 -6.51 7.40
CA GLY A 259 13.02 -7.95 7.15
C GLY A 259 14.36 -8.46 6.62
N ALA A 260 14.30 -9.37 5.65
CA ALA A 260 15.46 -10.03 5.07
C ALA A 260 16.39 -9.09 4.29
N ALA A 261 15.99 -7.83 4.01
CA ALA A 261 16.86 -6.85 3.35
C ALA A 261 18.00 -6.33 4.24
N ILE A 262 17.90 -6.49 5.56
CA ILE A 262 18.96 -6.08 6.51
C ILE A 262 20.21 -6.94 6.31
N ARG A 263 20.04 -8.24 6.07
CA ARG A 263 21.11 -9.23 5.85
C ARG A 263 20.75 -10.12 4.67
N PRO A 264 20.87 -9.61 3.43
CA PRO A 264 20.31 -10.27 2.25
C PRO A 264 20.93 -11.63 1.91
N ASP A 265 22.15 -11.91 2.39
CA ASP A 265 22.85 -13.18 2.14
C ASP A 265 22.69 -14.20 3.26
N ASN A 266 22.28 -13.76 4.47
CA ASN A 266 22.07 -14.64 5.61
C ASN A 266 21.03 -14.03 6.58
N PRO A 267 19.75 -13.97 6.18
CA PRO A 267 18.70 -13.44 7.02
C PRO A 267 18.43 -14.39 8.20
N SER A 268 18.09 -13.84 9.37
CA SER A 268 17.58 -14.67 10.47
C SER A 268 16.13 -15.10 10.20
N ILE A 269 15.65 -16.12 10.92
CA ILE A 269 14.25 -16.56 10.82
C ILE A 269 13.25 -15.43 11.16
N GLU A 270 13.62 -14.52 12.06
CA GLU A 270 12.78 -13.37 12.40
C GLU A 270 12.78 -12.33 11.28
N ASP A 271 13.92 -12.14 10.60
CA ASP A 271 14.01 -11.26 9.42
C ASP A 271 13.16 -11.80 8.28
N GLU A 272 13.17 -13.12 8.04
CA GLU A 272 12.33 -13.76 7.02
C GLU A 272 10.84 -13.63 7.35
N ARG A 273 10.46 -13.80 8.63
CA ARG A 273 9.06 -13.65 9.07
C ARG A 273 8.58 -12.20 8.99
N ALA A 274 9.45 -11.23 9.29
CA ALA A 274 9.16 -9.82 9.11
C ALA A 274 9.05 -9.45 7.62
N ASP A 275 9.93 -9.99 6.77
CA ASP A 275 9.86 -9.85 5.30
C ASP A 275 8.53 -10.36 4.76
N ASP A 276 8.10 -11.54 5.22
CA ASP A 276 6.81 -12.12 4.87
C ASP A 276 5.63 -11.23 5.30
N PHE A 277 5.64 -10.74 6.53
CA PHE A 277 4.59 -9.85 7.03
C PHE A 277 4.46 -8.59 6.16
N LEU A 278 5.58 -7.93 5.84
CA LEU A 278 5.60 -6.75 4.97
C LEU A 278 5.19 -7.10 3.53
N ARG A 279 5.63 -8.26 3.00
CA ARG A 279 5.21 -8.75 1.68
C ARG A 279 3.71 -9.00 1.60
N PHE A 280 3.07 -9.50 2.67
CA PHE A 280 1.62 -9.67 2.71
C PHE A 280 0.87 -8.35 2.90
N ALA A 281 1.50 -7.32 3.44
CA ALA A 281 0.94 -5.97 3.55
C ALA A 281 0.88 -5.22 2.21
N GLU A 282 1.67 -5.66 1.23
CA GLU A 282 1.76 -4.98 -0.05
C GLU A 282 0.57 -5.27 -0.98
N PRO A 283 0.08 -4.24 -1.68
CA PRO A 283 -0.82 -4.45 -2.80
C PRO A 283 -0.08 -5.17 -3.93
N PRO A 284 -0.81 -5.75 -4.89
CA PRO A 284 -0.19 -6.36 -6.07
C PRO A 284 0.74 -5.42 -6.86
N ALA A 285 0.53 -4.10 -6.79
CA ALA A 285 1.38 -3.09 -7.43
C ALA A 285 2.73 -2.87 -6.73
N HIS A 286 2.92 -3.41 -5.52
CA HIS A 286 4.16 -3.30 -4.74
C HIS A 286 4.61 -1.85 -4.45
N ASP A 287 3.65 -0.95 -4.22
CA ASP A 287 3.87 0.50 -4.09
C ASP A 287 3.47 1.06 -2.71
N ARG A 288 3.26 0.18 -1.71
CA ARG A 288 2.81 0.59 -0.37
C ARG A 288 2.96 -0.48 0.71
N TRP A 289 3.45 -0.08 1.89
CA TRP A 289 3.26 -0.83 3.14
C TRP A 289 2.24 -0.16 4.05
N ILE A 290 2.39 1.15 4.22
CA ILE A 290 1.69 1.90 5.27
C ILE A 290 0.32 2.33 4.74
N PRO A 291 -0.77 1.84 5.34
CA PRO A 291 -2.09 2.17 4.84
C PRO A 291 -2.47 3.60 5.17
N ARG A 292 -2.78 4.38 4.12
CA ARG A 292 -3.34 5.73 4.27
C ARG A 292 -4.76 5.68 4.82
N ARG A 293 -5.15 6.70 5.58
CA ARG A 293 -6.54 6.89 6.02
C ARG A 293 -7.39 7.26 4.79
N GLY A 294 -8.38 6.44 4.41
CA GLY A 294 -9.30 6.74 3.30
C GLY A 294 -9.93 5.54 2.61
N ARG A 295 -10.82 5.83 1.64
CA ARG A 295 -11.76 4.92 0.93
C ARG A 295 -11.16 3.80 0.08
N ASN A 296 -9.83 3.74 -0.09
CA ASN A 296 -9.16 2.78 -0.97
C ASN A 296 -8.27 1.82 -0.15
N GLN A 297 -8.87 0.83 0.51
CA GLN A 297 -8.19 -0.18 1.34
C GLN A 297 -8.04 -1.54 0.63
N THR A 298 -7.59 -1.55 -0.63
CA THR A 298 -7.45 -2.81 -1.39
C THR A 298 -6.20 -3.62 -1.00
N SER A 299 -5.24 -3.03 -0.27
CA SER A 299 -3.92 -3.66 -0.02
C SER A 299 -3.85 -4.65 1.14
N GLN A 300 -4.96 -4.92 1.85
CA GLN A 300 -4.89 -5.58 3.17
C GLN A 300 -5.62 -6.93 3.27
N ALA A 301 -6.23 -7.39 2.17
CA ALA A 301 -6.95 -8.67 2.15
C ALA A 301 -6.03 -9.86 2.48
N ASN A 302 -4.78 -9.80 2.02
CA ASN A 302 -3.78 -10.85 2.25
C ASN A 302 -3.38 -10.94 3.74
N LEU A 303 -3.21 -9.81 4.43
CA LEU A 303 -2.84 -9.83 5.86
C LEU A 303 -3.90 -10.50 6.73
N THR A 304 -5.19 -10.24 6.46
CA THR A 304 -6.28 -10.80 7.28
C THR A 304 -6.35 -12.33 7.15
N ALA A 305 -5.93 -12.89 6.01
CA ALA A 305 -5.89 -14.33 5.80
C ALA A 305 -4.76 -15.03 6.58
N HIS A 306 -3.63 -14.34 6.77
CA HIS A 306 -2.39 -14.94 7.28
C HIS A 306 -2.00 -14.49 8.70
N TYR A 307 -2.49 -13.32 9.16
CA TYR A 307 -2.08 -12.69 10.42
C TYR A 307 -3.26 -12.28 11.29
N ARG A 308 -3.06 -12.41 12.62
CA ARG A 308 -4.02 -11.96 13.63
C ARG A 308 -3.89 -10.45 13.87
N ALA A 309 -5.00 -9.74 13.92
CA ALA A 309 -5.02 -8.33 14.32
C ALA A 309 -4.44 -8.11 15.75
N PRO A 310 -3.87 -6.93 16.06
CA PRO A 310 -3.81 -5.72 15.24
C PRO A 310 -2.57 -5.69 14.32
N TRP A 311 -2.78 -5.47 13.02
CA TRP A 311 -1.70 -5.28 12.03
C TRP A 311 -1.75 -3.89 11.38
N VAL A 312 -2.94 -3.27 11.23
CA VAL A 312 -3.06 -1.88 10.73
C VAL A 312 -2.30 -0.88 11.61
N PRO A 313 -2.50 -0.86 12.95
CA PRO A 313 -1.78 0.07 13.80
C PRO A 313 -0.27 -0.20 13.79
N ASN A 314 0.13 -1.47 13.69
CA ASN A 314 1.54 -1.85 13.61
C ASN A 314 2.21 -1.26 12.37
N LEU A 315 1.56 -1.34 11.20
CA LEU A 315 2.07 -0.73 9.96
C LEU A 315 2.07 0.80 10.03
N GLN A 316 1.03 1.41 10.61
CA GLN A 316 0.96 2.87 10.77
C GLN A 316 2.03 3.41 11.72
N ASN A 317 2.41 2.64 12.74
CA ASN A 317 3.42 3.03 13.70
C ASN A 317 4.83 3.10 13.09
N ILE A 318 5.09 2.42 11.96
CA ILE A 318 6.38 2.47 11.26
C ILE A 318 6.72 3.93 10.89
N GLU A 319 5.75 4.66 10.34
CA GLU A 319 5.93 6.07 9.96
C GLU A 319 6.30 6.93 11.17
N SER A 320 5.57 6.80 12.28
CA SER A 320 5.90 7.54 13.50
C SER A 320 7.28 7.19 14.05
N SER A 321 7.65 5.90 14.06
CA SER A 321 8.95 5.48 14.58
C SER A 321 10.12 5.95 13.72
N ILE A 322 9.95 6.04 12.38
CA ILE A 322 10.94 6.68 11.51
C ILE A 322 11.07 8.16 11.85
N LEU A 323 9.96 8.88 11.92
CA LEU A 323 9.95 10.33 12.18
C LEU A 323 10.59 10.65 13.53
N ASP A 324 10.30 9.87 14.57
CA ASP A 324 10.91 10.03 15.89
C ASP A 324 12.45 9.92 15.82
N ARG A 325 12.99 8.95 15.07
CA ARG A 325 14.45 8.81 14.86
C ARG A 325 15.05 9.96 14.05
N LEU A 326 14.32 10.48 13.05
CA LEU A 326 14.79 11.65 12.30
C LEU A 326 14.79 12.91 13.17
N PHE A 327 13.80 13.11 14.03
CA PHE A 327 13.79 14.23 14.99
C PHE A 327 14.91 14.13 16.02
N GLU A 328 15.29 12.94 16.45
CA GLU A 328 16.46 12.73 17.31
C GLU A 328 17.77 13.14 16.63
N LEU A 329 17.86 12.99 15.30
CA LEU A 329 19.06 13.31 14.51
C LEU A 329 19.14 14.80 14.13
N PHE A 330 18.05 15.35 13.61
CA PHE A 330 18.02 16.71 13.04
C PHE A 330 17.50 17.78 14.01
N GLY A 331 16.98 17.34 15.17
CA GLY A 331 16.29 18.20 16.12
C GLY A 331 14.78 18.27 15.83
N ALA A 332 14.00 18.55 16.89
CA ALA A 332 12.60 18.90 16.73
C ALA A 332 12.47 20.19 15.92
N PRO A 333 11.39 20.38 15.14
CA PRO A 333 11.15 21.66 14.49
C PRO A 333 11.19 22.75 15.56
N PRO A 334 11.76 23.94 15.29
CA PRO A 334 11.63 25.05 16.22
C PRO A 334 10.13 25.23 16.53
N VAL A 335 9.80 25.32 17.82
CA VAL A 335 8.47 25.78 18.22
C VAL A 335 8.35 27.16 17.61
N SER A 336 7.56 27.31 16.55
CA SER A 336 7.42 28.59 15.85
C SER A 336 7.14 29.68 16.89
N GLU A 337 8.10 30.58 17.11
CA GLU A 337 7.99 31.68 18.09
C GLU A 337 6.86 32.65 17.70
N ASP A 338 6.34 32.54 16.47
CA ASP A 338 5.21 33.28 15.94
C ASP A 338 3.85 32.57 16.09
N GLN A 339 3.79 31.40 16.75
CA GLN A 339 2.55 30.92 17.33
C GLN A 339 2.50 31.24 18.83
N PRO A 340 1.86 32.37 19.21
CA PRO A 340 1.59 32.64 20.61
C PRO A 340 0.77 31.48 21.18
N PRO A 341 0.98 31.08 22.45
CA PRO A 341 0.30 29.93 23.04
C PRO A 341 -1.20 30.05 22.78
N GLU A 342 -1.82 29.05 22.14
CA GLU A 342 -3.25 29.08 21.76
C GLU A 342 -4.17 29.50 22.93
N ALA A 343 -3.71 29.30 24.17
CA ALA A 343 -4.34 29.74 25.40
C ALA A 343 -4.55 31.26 25.53
N ILE A 344 -3.70 32.10 24.93
CA ILE A 344 -3.73 33.57 25.07
C ILE A 344 -4.69 34.20 24.05
N PHE A 345 -4.71 33.73 22.80
CA PHE A 345 -5.59 34.27 21.76
C PHE A 345 -7.07 33.87 21.92
N ARG A 346 -7.33 32.74 22.59
CA ARG A 346 -8.68 32.35 22.99
C ARG A 346 -9.31 33.30 24.02
N ASN A 347 -8.48 34.06 24.73
CA ASN A 347 -8.93 34.96 25.81
C ASN A 347 -9.02 36.42 25.38
N LEU A 348 -8.50 36.82 24.21
CA LEU A 348 -8.42 38.23 23.78
C LEU A 348 -9.25 38.56 22.53
N SER A 349 -10.03 37.60 22.02
CA SER A 349 -10.85 37.76 20.80
C SER A 349 -12.08 38.68 21.00
N PHE A 350 -12.29 39.23 22.19
CA PHE A 350 -13.41 40.10 22.52
C PHE A 350 -13.12 41.60 22.31
N LEU A 351 -11.87 41.99 22.02
CA LEU A 351 -11.44 43.40 22.00
C LEU A 351 -11.37 44.04 20.61
N ARG A 352 -11.52 43.29 19.51
CA ARG A 352 -11.55 43.86 18.16
C ARG A 352 -12.96 43.71 17.58
N GLY A 353 -13.86 44.52 18.11
CA GLY A 353 -15.16 44.73 17.49
C GLY A 353 -14.97 45.45 16.16
N GLU A 354 -14.92 44.70 15.06
CA GLU A 354 -15.42 45.14 13.76
C GLU A 354 -15.64 43.95 12.81
N VAL A 355 -16.51 44.18 11.84
CA VAL A 355 -17.45 43.23 11.24
C VAL A 355 -16.74 42.20 10.33
N GLY A 356 -16.63 40.95 10.82
CA GLY A 356 -16.04 39.85 10.06
C GLY A 356 -17.05 39.15 9.14
N THR A 357 -16.81 39.21 7.83
CA THR A 357 -17.37 38.33 6.81
C THR A 357 -16.79 36.91 6.98
N GLY A 358 -17.40 36.16 7.90
CA GLY A 358 -16.99 34.80 8.21
C GLY A 358 -17.96 34.22 9.22
N ALA A 359 -19.20 33.99 8.77
CA ALA A 359 -20.25 33.38 9.59
C ALA A 359 -19.92 31.92 9.89
N ARG A 360 -19.04 31.72 10.88
CA ARG A 360 -19.01 30.51 11.73
C ARG A 360 -20.34 30.45 12.47
N GLY A 361 -21.27 29.68 11.91
CA GLY A 361 -22.40 29.17 12.67
C GLY A 361 -21.90 28.37 13.87
N ALA A 362 -22.42 28.73 15.03
CA ALA A 362 -22.49 28.01 16.30
C ALA A 362 -21.64 26.74 16.46
N SER A 363 -20.84 26.70 17.53
CA SER A 363 -20.15 25.51 18.04
C SER A 363 -20.93 24.20 17.82
N ALA A 364 -20.50 23.39 16.85
CA ALA A 364 -20.88 21.99 16.79
C ALA A 364 -20.14 21.25 17.90
N ALA A 365 -20.70 21.32 19.11
CA ALA A 365 -20.89 20.16 19.95
C ALA A 365 -20.27 18.86 19.38
N ARG A 366 -19.08 18.43 19.87
CA ARG A 366 -18.50 17.09 19.54
C ARG A 366 -19.63 16.06 19.60
N LYS A 367 -19.99 15.49 18.44
CA LYS A 367 -21.12 14.56 18.29
C LYS A 367 -20.80 13.26 19.05
N PRO A 368 -21.81 12.50 19.51
CA PRO A 368 -21.59 11.20 20.13
C PRO A 368 -20.88 10.23 19.16
N ASP A 369 -20.07 9.32 19.69
CA ASP A 369 -19.38 8.26 18.94
C ASP A 369 -19.84 6.86 19.37
N VAL A 370 -19.76 5.91 18.45
CA VAL A 370 -20.11 4.49 18.67
C VAL A 370 -18.88 3.62 18.46
N ARG A 371 -18.70 2.63 19.32
CA ARG A 371 -17.61 1.64 19.21
C ARG A 371 -18.16 0.24 19.40
N ILE A 372 -18.07 -0.58 18.36
CA ILE A 372 -18.44 -1.99 18.43
C ILE A 372 -17.37 -2.73 19.27
N GLN A 373 -17.80 -3.39 20.33
CA GLN A 373 -16.94 -4.19 21.20
C GLN A 373 -16.90 -5.65 20.74
N HIS A 374 -18.06 -6.19 20.38
CA HIS A 374 -18.20 -7.55 19.86
C HIS A 374 -19.25 -7.58 18.75
N ALA A 375 -18.97 -8.30 17.67
CA ALA A 375 -19.92 -8.61 16.62
C ALA A 375 -19.67 -10.03 16.12
N HIS A 376 -20.72 -10.85 16.06
CA HIS A 376 -20.65 -12.20 15.51
C HIS A 376 -21.97 -12.62 14.87
N VAL A 377 -21.91 -13.63 14.01
CA VAL A 377 -23.08 -14.19 13.35
C VAL A 377 -23.54 -15.44 14.09
N ALA A 378 -24.82 -15.48 14.48
CA ALA A 378 -25.45 -16.66 15.03
C ALA A 378 -26.89 -16.78 14.51
N ASN A 379 -27.28 -17.99 14.09
CA ASN A 379 -28.61 -18.29 13.53
C ASN A 379 -29.02 -17.37 12.36
N GLY A 380 -28.06 -16.97 11.51
CA GLY A 380 -28.31 -16.13 10.34
C GLY A 380 -28.56 -14.64 10.66
N ALA A 381 -28.39 -14.21 11.91
CA ALA A 381 -28.48 -12.82 12.32
C ALA A 381 -27.15 -12.32 12.94
N TRP A 382 -26.93 -11.02 12.88
CA TRP A 382 -25.82 -10.36 13.55
C TRP A 382 -26.15 -10.09 15.01
N HIS A 383 -25.27 -10.49 15.91
CA HIS A 383 -25.32 -10.22 17.35
C HIS A 383 -24.20 -9.25 17.70
N LEU A 384 -24.55 -8.06 18.19
CA LEU A 384 -23.60 -7.00 18.49
C LEU A 384 -23.69 -6.54 19.95
N ILE A 385 -22.52 -6.19 20.49
CA ILE A 385 -22.35 -5.40 21.70
C ILE A 385 -21.53 -4.17 21.32
N PHE A 386 -22.07 -2.97 21.54
CA PHE A 386 -21.39 -1.73 21.22
C PHE A 386 -21.60 -0.67 22.30
N GLU A 387 -20.63 0.23 22.43
CA GLU A 387 -20.66 1.32 23.41
C GLU A 387 -20.93 2.65 22.70
N ILE A 388 -21.87 3.42 23.25
CA ILE A 388 -22.13 4.80 22.83
C ILE A 388 -21.43 5.73 23.81
N ARG A 389 -20.63 6.67 23.33
CA ARG A 389 -19.93 7.68 24.14
C ARG A 389 -20.32 9.08 23.72
N ALA A 390 -20.55 9.95 24.69
CA ALA A 390 -20.88 11.35 24.44
C ALA A 390 -20.29 12.26 25.51
N LYS A 391 -20.03 13.52 25.17
CA LYS A 391 -19.65 14.53 26.18
C LYS A 391 -20.82 14.75 27.14
N ASN A 392 -20.54 14.74 28.44
CA ASN A 392 -21.55 15.04 29.45
C ASN A 392 -22.00 16.50 29.33
N ARG A 393 -23.32 16.70 29.23
CA ARG A 393 -23.98 17.99 29.12
C ARG A 393 -25.22 18.02 30.01
N PRO A 394 -25.58 19.19 30.56
CA PRO A 394 -26.77 19.31 31.41
C PRO A 394 -28.05 18.78 30.75
N GLU A 395 -28.19 18.98 29.44
CA GLU A 395 -29.38 18.62 28.67
C GLU A 395 -29.38 17.15 28.21
N GLY A 396 -28.29 16.40 28.40
CA GLY A 396 -28.15 15.02 27.93
C GLY A 396 -28.11 14.86 26.40
N TRP A 397 -28.21 13.62 25.93
CA TRP A 397 -28.26 13.25 24.51
C TRP A 397 -29.38 12.27 24.23
N GLU A 398 -29.99 12.41 23.06
CA GLU A 398 -30.83 11.40 22.41
C GLU A 398 -30.11 10.96 21.13
N VAL A 399 -29.85 9.68 20.96
CA VAL A 399 -29.17 9.15 19.77
C VAL A 399 -29.94 7.99 19.16
N VAL A 400 -29.85 7.84 17.83
CA VAL A 400 -30.53 6.77 17.09
C VAL A 400 -29.49 5.92 16.37
N PRO A 401 -29.00 4.83 16.99
CA PRO A 401 -28.07 3.90 16.36
C PRO A 401 -28.81 2.96 15.39
N LYS A 402 -28.35 2.91 14.15
CA LYS A 402 -28.82 1.99 13.11
C LYS A 402 -27.73 1.02 12.70
N LEU A 403 -28.12 -0.22 12.45
CA LEU A 403 -27.27 -1.20 11.79
C LEU A 403 -27.15 -0.84 10.30
N ALA A 404 -25.94 -0.84 9.77
CA ALA A 404 -25.69 -0.59 8.37
C ALA A 404 -24.84 -1.71 7.78
N PHE A 405 -25.28 -2.28 6.66
CA PHE A 405 -24.39 -3.09 5.83
C PHE A 405 -23.35 -2.20 5.17
N VAL A 406 -22.09 -2.64 5.17
CA VAL A 406 -21.00 -1.93 4.52
C VAL A 406 -20.71 -2.64 3.20
N GLY A 407 -21.05 -1.98 2.10
CA GLY A 407 -20.71 -2.43 0.75
C GLY A 407 -19.21 -2.24 0.45
N LEU A 408 -18.69 -3.03 -0.48
CA LEU A 408 -17.29 -2.95 -0.94
C LEU A 408 -16.96 -1.61 -1.63
N ASP A 409 -17.98 -0.84 -2.02
CA ASP A 409 -17.91 0.49 -2.62
C ASP A 409 -18.06 1.64 -1.60
N GLY A 410 -18.18 1.31 -0.30
CA GLY A 410 -18.45 2.28 0.75
C GLY A 410 -19.90 2.81 0.76
N GLY A 411 -20.79 2.18 -0.01
CA GLY A 411 -22.24 2.32 0.14
C GLY A 411 -22.72 1.67 1.43
N HIS A 412 -23.86 2.14 1.94
CA HIS A 412 -24.49 1.54 3.11
C HIS A 412 -25.97 1.32 2.89
N VAL A 413 -26.47 0.21 3.42
CA VAL A 413 -27.90 -0.09 3.48
C VAL A 413 -28.27 -0.26 4.94
N ASP A 414 -29.18 0.57 5.42
CA ASP A 414 -29.71 0.46 6.78
C ASP A 414 -30.48 -0.85 6.93
N VAL A 415 -30.29 -1.52 8.06
CA VAL A 415 -30.93 -2.77 8.44
C VAL A 415 -31.63 -2.60 9.77
N ASP A 416 -32.81 -3.19 9.88
CA ASP A 416 -33.59 -3.13 11.11
C ASP A 416 -33.02 -4.05 12.20
N TRP A 417 -33.15 -3.59 13.44
CA TRP A 417 -32.89 -4.39 14.63
C TRP A 417 -34.09 -5.32 14.92
N ALA A 418 -33.83 -6.59 15.20
CA ALA A 418 -34.83 -7.51 15.75
C ALA A 418 -34.96 -7.37 17.27
N SER A 419 -33.86 -7.10 17.96
CA SER A 419 -33.86 -6.75 19.39
C SER A 419 -32.79 -5.70 19.68
N PHE A 420 -33.05 -4.85 20.66
CA PHE A 420 -32.22 -3.69 20.97
C PHE A 420 -32.43 -3.29 22.43
N GLU A 421 -31.38 -3.41 23.25
CA GLU A 421 -31.44 -3.12 24.69
C GLU A 421 -30.18 -2.37 25.13
N ALA A 422 -30.36 -1.17 25.69
CA ALA A 422 -29.30 -0.44 26.37
C ALA A 422 -29.22 -0.85 27.85
N GLU A 423 -28.03 -0.80 28.45
CA GLU A 423 -27.83 -1.04 29.88
C GLU A 423 -28.50 0.06 30.74
N ASP A 424 -28.70 -0.22 32.04
CA ASP A 424 -29.50 0.59 32.99
C ASP A 424 -29.07 2.07 33.14
N ASP A 425 -27.93 2.45 32.57
CA ASP A 425 -27.43 3.83 32.56
C ASP A 425 -27.95 4.67 31.38
N ALA A 426 -28.83 4.12 30.54
CA ALA A 426 -29.56 4.81 29.48
C ALA A 426 -31.03 4.36 29.38
N GLU A 427 -31.91 5.26 28.93
CA GLU A 427 -33.30 4.92 28.62
C GLU A 427 -33.42 4.56 27.12
N THR A 428 -34.15 3.50 26.78
CA THR A 428 -34.41 3.11 25.38
C THR A 428 -35.81 3.57 24.96
N GLY A 429 -35.91 4.29 23.85
CA GLY A 429 -37.18 4.74 23.26
C GLY A 429 -37.87 3.67 22.41
N SER A 430 -39.15 3.89 22.11
CA SER A 430 -39.99 2.93 21.35
C SER A 430 -39.55 2.74 19.88
N GLY A 431 -38.67 3.60 19.35
CA GLY A 431 -38.15 3.56 17.99
C GLY A 431 -36.65 3.20 17.89
N GLY A 432 -36.05 2.67 18.95
CA GLY A 432 -34.62 2.34 19.01
C GLY A 432 -33.73 3.54 19.36
N GLU A 433 -34.31 4.59 19.94
CA GLU A 433 -33.55 5.73 20.47
C GLU A 433 -32.87 5.37 21.79
N VAL A 434 -31.68 5.90 22.04
CA VAL A 434 -30.95 5.78 23.31
C VAL A 434 -30.81 7.16 23.92
N ILE A 435 -31.32 7.32 25.15
CA ILE A 435 -31.32 8.57 25.89
C ILE A 435 -30.27 8.52 27.00
N LEU A 436 -29.22 9.33 26.86
CA LEU A 436 -28.17 9.52 27.84
C LEU A 436 -28.44 10.80 28.65
N ARG A 437 -28.90 10.64 29.89
CA ARG A 437 -29.17 11.77 30.80
C ARG A 437 -27.89 12.46 31.26
N GLY A 438 -27.91 13.79 31.35
CA GLY A 438 -26.81 14.57 31.91
C GLY A 438 -26.52 14.21 33.36
N LYS A 439 -25.23 14.09 33.72
CA LYS A 439 -24.79 13.80 35.10
C LYS A 439 -24.23 15.07 35.77
N PRO A 440 -24.49 15.34 37.06
CA PRO A 440 -23.98 16.53 37.76
C PRO A 440 -22.44 16.60 37.82
N ARG A 441 -21.78 15.44 37.78
CA ARG A 441 -20.31 15.28 37.79
C ARG A 441 -19.90 14.24 36.74
N GLY A 442 -18.74 14.45 36.11
CA GLY A 442 -18.17 13.55 35.10
C GLY A 442 -18.02 14.23 33.73
N ARG A 443 -16.97 13.85 32.98
CA ARG A 443 -16.65 14.44 31.66
C ARG A 443 -17.41 13.78 30.50
N LEU A 444 -17.83 12.53 30.65
CA LEU A 444 -18.42 11.71 29.59
C LEU A 444 -19.67 10.96 30.09
N LEU A 445 -20.61 10.76 29.17
CA LEU A 445 -21.70 9.80 29.27
C LEU A 445 -21.34 8.61 28.41
N LYS A 446 -21.62 7.41 28.90
CA LYS A 446 -21.43 6.16 28.18
C LYS A 446 -22.59 5.22 28.50
N THR A 447 -22.90 4.31 27.59
CA THR A 447 -23.78 3.16 27.82
C THR A 447 -23.40 2.04 26.87
N THR A 448 -23.63 0.80 27.27
CA THR A 448 -23.46 -0.38 26.42
C THR A 448 -24.82 -0.78 25.86
N VAL A 449 -24.85 -1.17 24.59
CA VAL A 449 -26.05 -1.65 23.91
C VAL A 449 -25.81 -3.06 23.41
N ARG A 450 -26.78 -3.93 23.64
CA ARG A 450 -26.87 -5.28 23.10
C ARG A 450 -27.98 -5.30 22.05
N ALA A 451 -27.66 -5.70 20.83
CA ALA A 451 -28.62 -5.68 19.74
C ALA A 451 -28.44 -6.88 18.79
N VAL A 452 -29.55 -7.34 18.21
CA VAL A 452 -29.57 -8.42 17.22
C VAL A 452 -30.28 -7.93 15.95
N SER A 453 -29.71 -8.20 14.78
CA SER A 453 -30.34 -7.86 13.49
C SER A 453 -31.56 -8.75 13.19
N VAL A 454 -32.41 -8.33 12.25
CA VAL A 454 -33.36 -9.24 11.62
C VAL A 454 -32.64 -10.41 10.92
N SER A 455 -33.33 -11.56 10.80
CA SER A 455 -32.77 -12.77 10.16
C SER A 455 -32.89 -12.75 8.63
N LYS A 456 -33.86 -12.01 8.08
CA LYS A 456 -34.03 -11.84 6.64
C LYS A 456 -33.25 -10.61 6.17
N LEU A 457 -31.98 -10.84 5.88
CA LEU A 457 -31.05 -9.79 5.47
C LEU A 457 -30.93 -9.73 3.92
N PRO A 458 -30.76 -8.54 3.32
CA PRO A 458 -30.45 -8.38 1.90
C PRO A 458 -29.29 -9.26 1.39
N ILE A 459 -28.29 -9.50 2.24
CA ILE A 459 -27.13 -10.36 2.01
C ILE A 459 -27.03 -11.31 3.23
N PRO A 460 -26.71 -12.60 3.06
CA PRO A 460 -26.52 -13.50 4.19
C PRO A 460 -25.56 -12.93 5.25
N ALA A 461 -25.88 -13.08 6.54
CA ALA A 461 -25.05 -12.55 7.63
C ALA A 461 -23.59 -13.06 7.59
N SER A 462 -23.39 -14.32 7.17
CA SER A 462 -22.07 -14.95 7.00
C SER A 462 -21.22 -14.36 5.87
N GLU A 463 -21.82 -13.60 4.96
CA GLU A 463 -21.18 -13.06 3.76
C GLU A 463 -21.19 -11.52 3.73
N SER A 464 -21.61 -10.89 4.82
CA SER A 464 -21.76 -9.43 4.93
C SER A 464 -20.86 -8.84 6.01
N ALA A 465 -20.53 -7.56 5.90
CA ALA A 465 -19.90 -6.77 6.96
C ALA A 465 -20.88 -5.71 7.46
N VAL A 466 -20.87 -5.44 8.77
CA VAL A 466 -21.79 -4.51 9.41
C VAL A 466 -21.07 -3.43 10.22
N ASP A 467 -21.68 -2.26 10.30
CA ASP A 467 -21.29 -1.15 11.17
C ASP A 467 -22.53 -0.60 11.91
N VAL A 468 -22.31 0.15 12.99
CA VAL A 468 -23.39 0.83 13.73
C VAL A 468 -23.21 2.33 13.62
N ARG A 469 -24.16 2.98 12.97
CA ARG A 469 -24.11 4.42 12.67
C ARG A 469 -25.17 5.17 13.46
N LEU A 470 -24.82 6.35 13.94
CA LEU A 470 -25.79 7.26 14.53
C LEU A 470 -26.53 8.01 13.42
N ALA A 471 -27.76 7.58 13.13
CA ALA A 471 -28.63 8.24 12.15
C ALA A 471 -29.06 9.64 12.62
N ARG A 472 -29.23 9.81 13.93
CA ARG A 472 -29.58 11.08 14.57
C ARG A 472 -28.91 11.22 15.93
N ALA A 473 -28.53 12.44 16.27
CA ALA A 473 -28.10 12.84 17.61
C ALA A 473 -28.70 14.20 17.96
N SER A 474 -29.56 14.26 18.96
CA SER A 474 -30.27 15.44 19.46
C SER A 474 -30.11 15.61 20.97
N VAL A 475 -30.67 16.70 21.50
CA VAL A 475 -30.80 16.93 22.94
C VAL A 475 -31.80 15.92 23.51
N ALA A 476 -31.56 15.42 24.74
CA ALA A 476 -32.49 14.48 25.36
C ALA A 476 -33.87 15.14 25.58
N PRO A 477 -34.98 14.41 25.33
CA PRO A 477 -36.31 14.91 25.65
C PRO A 477 -36.44 15.12 27.17
N PRO A 478 -37.27 16.06 27.65
CA PRO A 478 -37.50 16.24 29.09
C PRO A 478 -37.97 14.91 29.71
N PRO A 479 -37.57 14.62 30.98
CA PRO A 479 -38.03 13.42 31.64
C PRO A 479 -39.57 13.39 31.65
N LEU A 480 -40.14 12.25 31.27
CA LEU A 480 -41.58 12.03 31.38
C LEU A 480 -41.96 12.32 32.85
N LYS A 481 -42.82 13.33 33.07
CA LYS A 481 -43.44 13.52 34.37
C LYS A 481 -44.12 12.20 34.71
N LYS A 482 -43.69 11.53 35.78
CA LYS A 482 -44.48 10.45 36.36
C LYS A 482 -45.89 11.00 36.58
N PRO A 483 -46.96 10.27 36.22
CA PRO A 483 -48.29 10.66 36.64
C PRO A 483 -48.25 10.81 38.17
N GLU A 484 -48.68 11.98 38.66
CA GLU A 484 -48.98 12.14 40.08
C GLU A 484 -49.97 11.02 40.42
N ALA A 485 -49.56 10.14 41.34
CA ALA A 485 -50.48 9.20 41.94
C ALA A 485 -51.45 10.01 42.81
N GLU A 486 -52.72 10.05 42.39
CA GLU A 486 -53.84 10.20 43.35
C GLU A 486 -54.05 8.90 44.10
#